data_AF-A0A9D9I4M3-F1
#
_entry.id   AF-A0A9D9I4M3-F1
#
_cell.length_a   1.000
_cell.length_b   1.000
_cell.length_c   1.000
_cell.angle_alpha   90.00
_cell.angle_beta   90.00
_cell.angle_gamma   90.00
#
_symmetry.space_group_name_H-M   'P 1'
#
loop_
_entity.id
_entity.type
_entity.pdbx_description
1 polymer ?
#
loop_
_entity_poly.entity_id
_entity_poly.type
_entity_poly.pdbx_seq_one_letter_code
_entity_poly.pdbx_strand_id
1 'polypeptide(L)'
;MKIFLKALMCTAVFIMACCTPEKPDTDKNIPVESITLNAESVNIEIGGTYQLEAKIIPENADSSNVTWQSGDPAIATIDANGLVTAIAAGSTAITATAGGKQASCTVNVSEPEPDGNIDMSDMSMEEVRAAINEALEAGITEFHFSGQFEKLGIATDASPMDSSWIDNPFIFTDVEVIDLSNVTEWPEVDVDGILDSEWQSSTDGVYGLPAFAFSGLLDGRSTFPQLREIILPEEAEAIGSQALWNNPKLESVICPGVKYVGNQCLIFCGALSSIDLPEATTIYTYAFQETGITSISLPKVVEIHYGLFNKCPLTRLELTASGDFTIHEHPFASMGFGEPVFDFDTPSCELVLNADKHYESGSAFPQAGSTTNWCETEWGSIIFE
;
A
#
# COMPACT_ATOMS: atom_id res chain seq x y z
N MET A 1 46.22 63.04 -56.88
CA MET A 1 45.96 64.46 -57.23
C MET A 1 46.34 65.30 -56.01
N LYS A 2 47.34 66.19 -56.14
CA LYS A 2 47.87 67.19 -55.17
C LYS A 2 48.45 66.62 -53.84
N ILE A 3 49.77 66.45 -53.68
CA ILE A 3 50.92 67.39 -53.58
C ILE A 3 51.08 68.04 -52.19
N PHE A 4 52.08 67.51 -51.46
CA PHE A 4 53.20 68.14 -50.70
C PHE A 4 52.99 69.40 -49.84
N LEU A 5 53.58 69.37 -48.62
CA LEU A 5 54.58 70.29 -48.00
C LEU A 5 54.53 70.10 -46.46
N LYS A 6 55.57 70.18 -45.62
CA LYS A 6 57.00 70.50 -45.74
C LYS A 6 57.69 70.26 -44.37
N ALA A 7 58.94 69.78 -44.44
CA ALA A 7 60.14 70.24 -43.71
C ALA A 7 60.34 69.96 -42.19
N LEU A 8 61.45 69.30 -41.78
CA LEU A 8 62.86 69.77 -41.61
C LEU A 8 63.03 70.61 -40.31
N MET A 9 64.00 70.49 -39.39
CA MET A 9 65.27 69.74 -39.25
C MET A 9 65.85 70.00 -37.82
N CYS A 10 66.81 69.17 -37.38
CA CYS A 10 67.86 69.43 -36.35
C CYS A 10 67.44 69.46 -34.85
N THR A 11 68.17 68.93 -33.84
CA THR A 11 69.61 68.65 -33.67
C THR A 11 69.88 67.77 -32.41
N ALA A 12 71.02 67.05 -32.42
CA ALA A 12 71.91 66.68 -31.29
C ALA A 12 71.60 65.52 -30.31
N VAL A 13 72.36 64.42 -30.51
CA VAL A 13 73.19 63.60 -29.57
C VAL A 13 72.81 63.54 -28.08
N PHE A 14 72.57 62.33 -27.55
CA PHE A 14 73.12 61.87 -26.25
C PHE A 14 72.98 60.33 -26.14
N ILE A 15 74.07 59.65 -25.78
CA ILE A 15 74.06 58.23 -25.42
C ILE A 15 73.34 58.13 -24.07
N MET A 16 72.14 57.53 -24.07
CA MET A 16 71.36 57.25 -22.87
C MET A 16 71.00 55.76 -22.92
N ALA A 17 71.14 55.11 -21.76
CA ALA A 17 70.85 53.69 -21.54
C ALA A 17 69.59 53.23 -22.27
N CYS A 18 69.60 52.01 -22.80
CA CYS A 18 68.39 51.32 -23.20
C CYS A 18 67.50 51.14 -21.95
N CYS A 19 66.67 52.12 -21.64
CA CYS A 19 65.46 51.92 -20.87
C CYS A 19 64.58 50.98 -21.69
N THR A 20 64.48 49.74 -21.25
CA THR A 20 63.36 48.87 -21.59
C THR A 20 62.05 49.62 -21.30
N PRO A 21 61.06 49.61 -22.19
CA PRO A 21 59.72 50.04 -21.80
C PRO A 21 59.23 49.10 -20.70
N GLU A 22 59.04 49.65 -19.51
CA GLU A 22 58.33 49.00 -18.41
C GLU A 22 56.91 48.68 -18.90
N LYS A 23 56.58 47.40 -18.95
CA LYS A 23 55.22 46.92 -19.15
C LYS A 23 54.35 47.50 -18.01
N PRO A 24 53.17 48.08 -18.26
CA PRO A 24 52.26 48.40 -17.17
C PRO A 24 51.81 47.08 -16.56
N ASP A 25 52.30 46.80 -15.37
CA ASP A 25 51.80 45.74 -14.52
C ASP A 25 50.51 46.25 -13.87
N THR A 26 49.42 45.49 -14.01
CA THR A 26 48.41 45.22 -12.99
C THR A 26 47.25 44.47 -13.64
N ASP A 27 47.41 43.15 -13.68
CA ASP A 27 46.26 42.26 -13.65
C ASP A 27 45.45 42.61 -12.40
N LYS A 28 44.28 43.25 -12.58
CA LYS A 28 43.50 43.82 -11.49
C LYS A 28 42.68 42.70 -10.84
N ASN A 29 43.34 41.83 -10.09
CA ASN A 29 42.70 40.78 -9.31
C ASN A 29 41.72 41.40 -8.30
N ILE A 30 40.42 41.13 -8.45
CA ILE A 30 39.34 41.51 -7.54
C ILE A 30 39.15 40.36 -6.55
N PRO A 31 39.64 40.50 -5.30
CA PRO A 31 39.54 39.43 -4.31
C PRO A 31 38.10 39.25 -3.81
N VAL A 32 37.78 38.06 -3.34
CA VAL A 32 36.52 37.80 -2.61
C VAL A 32 36.59 38.50 -1.25
N GLU A 33 35.62 39.37 -0.97
CA GLU A 33 35.51 40.07 0.32
C GLU A 33 34.68 39.26 1.31
N SER A 34 33.54 38.70 0.87
CA SER A 34 32.68 37.84 1.68
C SER A 34 31.93 36.82 0.83
N ILE A 35 31.48 35.76 1.48
CA ILE A 35 30.54 34.77 0.97
C ILE A 35 29.38 34.68 1.97
N THR A 36 28.15 34.56 1.48
CA THR A 36 26.95 34.37 2.30
C THR A 36 26.11 33.23 1.75
N LEU A 37 25.40 32.52 2.61
CA LEU A 37 24.46 31.47 2.22
C LEU A 37 23.02 31.97 2.28
N ASN A 38 22.12 31.30 1.56
CA ASN A 38 20.67 31.52 1.63
C ASN A 38 20.04 31.09 2.97
N ALA A 39 20.74 30.25 3.75
CA ALA A 39 20.32 29.82 5.07
C ALA A 39 21.51 29.66 6.03
N GLU A 40 21.29 29.95 7.31
CA GLU A 40 22.26 29.71 8.40
C GLU A 40 21.99 28.38 9.13
N SER A 41 20.74 27.92 9.10
CA SER A 41 20.33 26.62 9.61
C SER A 41 19.16 26.08 8.81
N VAL A 42 19.15 24.78 8.55
CA VAL A 42 18.03 24.05 7.92
C VAL A 42 17.70 22.80 8.73
N ASN A 43 16.42 22.45 8.76
CA ASN A 43 15.94 21.18 9.31
C ASN A 43 15.41 20.36 8.15
N ILE A 44 15.89 19.15 8.00
CA ILE A 44 15.50 18.21 6.94
C ILE A 44 15.32 16.82 7.56
N GLU A 45 14.34 16.07 7.09
CA GLU A 45 14.20 14.66 7.48
C GLU A 45 15.19 13.80 6.69
N ILE A 46 15.50 12.59 7.19
CA ILE A 46 16.33 11.61 6.48
C ILE A 46 15.79 11.39 5.05
N GLY A 47 16.67 11.32 4.05
CA GLY A 47 16.31 11.23 2.64
C GLY A 47 15.87 12.56 2.01
N GLY A 48 15.51 13.56 2.82
CA GLY A 48 15.23 14.92 2.37
C GLY A 48 16.43 15.61 1.73
N THR A 49 16.14 16.61 0.88
CA THR A 49 17.17 17.42 0.23
C THR A 49 16.92 18.91 0.42
N TYR A 50 18.00 19.70 0.37
CA TYR A 50 17.91 21.16 0.45
C TYR A 50 18.96 21.82 -0.46
N GLN A 51 18.54 22.79 -1.26
CA GLN A 51 19.44 23.54 -2.13
C GLN A 51 20.06 24.73 -1.37
N LEU A 52 21.36 24.63 -1.09
CA LEU A 52 22.13 25.78 -0.62
C LEU A 52 22.61 26.61 -1.81
N GLU A 53 22.51 27.94 -1.66
CA GLU A 53 22.98 28.91 -2.63
C GLU A 53 24.02 29.81 -1.96
N ALA A 54 25.19 29.92 -2.58
CA ALA A 54 26.28 30.77 -2.12
C ALA A 54 26.35 32.05 -2.96
N LYS A 55 26.34 33.20 -2.29
CA LYS A 55 26.49 34.52 -2.90
C LYS A 55 27.85 35.12 -2.53
N ILE A 56 28.64 35.46 -3.54
CA ILE A 56 29.98 36.06 -3.41
C ILE A 56 29.88 37.58 -3.55
N ILE A 57 30.60 38.30 -2.70
CA ILE A 57 30.73 39.76 -2.73
C ILE A 57 32.21 40.15 -2.82
N PRO A 58 32.60 41.06 -3.74
CA PRO A 58 31.75 41.65 -4.78
C PRO A 58 31.43 40.62 -5.90
N GLU A 59 30.32 40.83 -6.61
CA GLU A 59 29.81 39.89 -7.63
C GLU A 59 30.79 39.65 -8.79
N ASN A 60 31.71 40.59 -9.01
CA ASN A 60 32.75 40.54 -10.04
C ASN A 60 34.12 40.09 -9.50
N ALA A 61 34.18 39.38 -8.38
CA ALA A 61 35.43 38.79 -7.88
C ALA A 61 35.97 37.71 -8.83
N ASP A 62 37.30 37.70 -9.06
CA ASP A 62 37.93 36.79 -10.03
C ASP A 62 38.00 35.33 -9.55
N SER A 63 37.81 35.11 -8.24
CA SER A 63 37.83 33.79 -7.59
C SER A 63 36.41 33.31 -7.23
N SER A 64 35.55 33.13 -8.24
CA SER A 64 34.12 32.87 -8.05
C SER A 64 33.73 31.39 -7.84
N ASN A 65 34.69 30.46 -7.91
CA ASN A 65 34.39 29.03 -7.73
C ASN A 65 34.15 28.74 -6.25
N VAL A 66 32.91 28.35 -5.93
CA VAL A 66 32.51 27.89 -4.61
C VAL A 66 32.85 26.41 -4.50
N THR A 67 33.56 26.04 -3.44
CA THR A 67 33.77 24.64 -3.05
C THR A 67 32.98 24.34 -1.80
N TRP A 68 32.22 23.24 -1.83
CA TRP A 68 31.40 22.78 -0.72
C TRP A 68 32.08 21.66 0.07
N GLN A 69 31.83 21.62 1.37
CA GLN A 69 32.30 20.56 2.25
C GLN A 69 31.27 20.28 3.33
N SER A 70 30.97 19.00 3.56
CA SER A 70 30.24 18.55 4.75
C SER A 70 31.21 18.29 5.91
N GLY A 71 30.82 18.73 7.11
CA GLY A 71 31.52 18.44 8.35
C GLY A 71 31.38 16.99 8.80
N ASP A 72 30.30 16.33 8.40
CA ASP A 72 30.05 14.90 8.65
C ASP A 72 29.18 14.31 7.53
N PRO A 73 29.81 13.71 6.50
CA PRO A 73 29.10 13.05 5.40
C PRO A 73 28.25 11.86 5.82
N ALA A 74 28.35 11.33 7.05
CA ALA A 74 27.45 10.27 7.52
C ALA A 74 26.08 10.83 7.97
N ILE A 75 26.01 12.13 8.31
CA ILE A 75 24.77 12.82 8.71
C ILE A 75 24.13 13.49 7.49
N ALA A 76 24.91 14.26 6.72
CA ALA A 76 24.43 14.90 5.50
C ALA A 76 25.58 15.09 4.49
N THR A 77 25.29 14.88 3.21
CA THR A 77 26.22 15.15 2.11
C THR A 77 25.84 16.42 1.36
N ILE A 78 26.77 16.95 0.55
CA ILE A 78 26.51 18.06 -0.36
C ILE A 78 27.22 17.80 -1.69
N ASP A 79 26.54 18.04 -2.81
CA ASP A 79 27.13 17.92 -4.14
C ASP A 79 27.88 19.19 -4.58
N ALA A 80 28.49 19.16 -5.77
CA ALA A 80 29.22 20.31 -6.31
C ALA A 80 28.32 21.52 -6.64
N ASN A 81 27.01 21.31 -6.79
CA ASN A 81 26.02 22.34 -7.11
C ASN A 81 25.36 22.93 -5.86
N GLY A 82 25.66 22.43 -4.67
CA GLY A 82 25.10 22.90 -3.41
C GLY A 82 23.85 22.14 -2.94
N LEU A 83 23.51 21.01 -3.57
CA LEU A 83 22.40 20.18 -3.14
C LEU A 83 22.82 19.34 -1.93
N VAL A 84 22.21 19.61 -0.79
CA VAL A 84 22.37 18.84 0.45
C VAL A 84 21.43 17.64 0.43
N THR A 85 21.92 16.47 0.86
CA THR A 85 21.11 15.25 1.06
C THR A 85 21.29 14.74 2.48
N ALA A 86 20.19 14.57 3.22
CA ALA A 86 20.17 13.99 4.56
C ALA A 86 20.38 12.47 4.52
N ILE A 87 21.21 11.95 5.43
CA ILE A 87 21.56 10.52 5.48
C ILE A 87 21.18 9.88 6.81
N ALA A 88 21.45 10.54 7.93
CA ALA A 88 21.15 10.00 9.26
C ALA A 88 20.81 11.13 10.24
N ALA A 89 19.96 10.84 11.22
CA ALA A 89 19.59 11.80 12.26
C ALA A 89 20.83 12.35 12.99
N GLY A 90 20.85 13.66 13.21
CA GLY A 90 22.01 14.34 13.79
C GLY A 90 22.11 15.80 13.39
N SER A 91 23.25 16.42 13.64
CA SER A 91 23.52 17.80 13.23
C SER A 91 24.92 17.90 12.66
N THR A 92 25.06 18.50 11.48
CA THR A 92 26.36 18.72 10.83
C THR A 92 26.41 20.08 10.15
N ALA A 93 27.62 20.62 9.98
CA ALA A 93 27.83 21.90 9.32
C ALA A 93 28.22 21.69 7.84
N ILE A 94 27.58 22.42 6.94
CA ILE A 94 27.95 22.50 5.53
C ILE A 94 28.65 23.83 5.27
N THR A 95 29.89 23.78 4.78
CA THR A 95 30.74 24.96 4.56
C THR A 95 30.95 25.23 3.07
N ALA A 96 30.64 26.45 2.64
CA ALA A 96 31.03 26.98 1.34
C ALA A 96 32.32 27.79 1.47
N THR A 97 33.29 27.54 0.59
CA THR A 97 34.55 28.30 0.53
C THR A 97 34.73 28.93 -0.85
N ALA A 98 35.05 30.23 -0.90
CA ALA A 98 35.43 30.94 -2.13
C ALA A 98 36.47 32.02 -1.81
N GLY A 99 37.56 32.09 -2.58
CA GLY A 99 38.62 33.09 -2.39
C GLY A 99 39.22 33.17 -0.97
N GLY A 100 39.24 32.05 -0.24
CA GLY A 100 39.72 31.98 1.16
C GLY A 100 38.72 32.49 2.21
N LYS A 101 37.50 32.87 1.81
CA LYS A 101 36.38 33.20 2.70
C LYS A 101 35.46 32.00 2.84
N GLN A 102 34.78 31.92 3.98
CA GLN A 102 33.88 30.82 4.32
C GLN A 102 32.53 31.32 4.83
N ALA A 103 31.48 30.59 4.49
CA ALA A 103 30.17 30.67 5.12
C ALA A 103 29.69 29.25 5.42
N SER A 104 28.91 29.10 6.49
CA SER A 104 28.46 27.79 6.96
C SER A 104 26.96 27.80 7.22
N CYS A 105 26.31 26.67 6.97
CA CYS A 105 24.92 26.39 7.32
C CYS A 105 24.89 25.13 8.19
N THR A 106 24.21 25.19 9.32
CA THR A 106 23.94 24.01 10.15
C THR A 106 22.78 23.22 9.56
N VAL A 107 23.00 21.94 9.28
CA VAL A 107 21.97 21.02 8.83
C VAL A 107 21.61 20.13 10.01
N ASN A 108 20.37 20.27 10.50
CA ASN A 108 19.82 19.35 11.48
C ASN A 108 18.97 18.32 10.75
N VAL A 109 19.33 17.06 10.89
CA VAL A 109 18.61 15.93 10.34
C VAL A 109 17.79 15.29 11.45
N SER A 110 16.48 15.18 11.23
CA SER A 110 15.57 14.43 12.10
C SER A 110 15.15 13.12 11.44
N GLU A 111 14.74 12.15 12.25
CA GLU A 111 13.95 11.02 11.77
C GLU A 111 12.66 11.54 11.11
N PRO A 112 12.14 10.90 10.06
CA PRO A 112 10.81 11.19 9.55
C PRO A 112 9.77 10.89 10.64
N GLU A 113 8.71 11.69 10.69
CA GLU A 113 7.57 11.35 11.55
C GLU A 113 6.95 10.02 11.08
N PRO A 114 6.57 9.11 12.00
CA PRO A 114 5.93 7.86 11.63
C PRO A 114 4.64 8.13 10.84
N ASP A 115 4.45 7.41 9.75
CA ASP A 115 3.20 7.40 9.00
C ASP A 115 2.71 5.96 8.79
N GLY A 116 1.53 5.83 8.17
CA GLY A 116 0.94 4.52 7.85
C GLY A 116 1.51 3.87 6.60
N ASN A 117 2.40 4.52 5.85
CA ASN A 117 2.89 4.05 4.56
C ASN A 117 4.18 3.24 4.75
N ILE A 118 4.06 1.91 4.78
CA ILE A 118 5.17 1.03 5.06
C ILE A 118 5.58 0.29 3.79
N ASP A 119 6.72 0.69 3.21
CA ASP A 119 7.39 -0.03 2.11
C ASP A 119 8.32 -1.10 2.66
N MET A 120 7.89 -2.35 2.55
CA MET A 120 8.57 -3.51 3.11
C MET A 120 9.64 -4.11 2.18
N SER A 121 9.87 -3.52 1.00
CA SER A 121 10.72 -4.11 -0.05
C SER A 121 12.16 -4.37 0.41
N ASP A 122 12.73 -3.46 1.20
CA ASP A 122 14.09 -3.55 1.75
C ASP A 122 14.12 -3.79 3.26
N MET A 123 12.97 -4.15 3.87
CA MET A 123 12.84 -4.36 5.30
C MET A 123 12.88 -5.86 5.67
N SER A 124 13.47 -6.15 6.83
CA SER A 124 13.23 -7.41 7.55
C SER A 124 11.88 -7.39 8.26
N MET A 125 11.34 -8.56 8.59
CA MET A 125 10.08 -8.69 9.33
C MET A 125 10.11 -7.94 10.68
N GLU A 126 11.27 -7.94 11.36
CA GLU A 126 11.45 -7.20 12.63
C GLU A 126 11.41 -5.68 12.43
N GLU A 127 11.97 -5.18 11.32
CA GLU A 127 11.90 -3.75 10.97
C GLU A 127 10.47 -3.35 10.62
N VAL A 128 9.72 -4.19 9.89
CA VAL A 128 8.30 -3.95 9.59
C VAL A 128 7.49 -3.90 10.88
N ARG A 129 7.71 -4.85 11.79
CA ARG A 129 7.05 -4.88 13.09
C ARG A 129 7.39 -3.65 13.93
N ALA A 130 8.63 -3.18 13.90
CA ALA A 130 9.03 -1.95 14.59
C ALA A 130 8.30 -0.73 14.01
N ALA A 131 8.25 -0.59 12.68
CA ALA A 131 7.56 0.52 12.01
C ALA A 131 6.05 0.54 12.30
N ILE A 132 5.38 -0.62 12.30
CA ILE A 132 3.96 -0.74 12.67
C ILE A 132 3.75 -0.23 14.11
N ASN A 133 4.56 -0.69 15.06
CA ASN A 133 4.43 -0.28 16.46
C ASN A 133 4.68 1.22 16.65
N GLU A 134 5.68 1.77 15.98
CA GLU A 134 5.99 3.20 16.06
C GLU A 134 4.84 4.07 15.52
N ALA A 135 4.26 3.68 14.39
CA ALA A 135 3.09 4.35 13.82
C ALA A 135 1.86 4.23 14.74
N LEU A 136 1.61 3.06 15.32
CA LEU A 136 0.53 2.86 16.30
C LEU A 136 0.73 3.74 17.55
N GLU A 137 1.96 3.85 18.07
CA GLU A 137 2.31 4.73 19.20
C GLU A 137 2.13 6.21 18.87
N ALA A 138 2.36 6.59 17.61
CA ALA A 138 2.06 7.92 17.08
C ALA A 138 0.55 8.17 16.85
N GLY A 139 -0.30 7.16 17.04
CA GLY A 139 -1.76 7.26 16.90
C GLY A 139 -2.26 7.07 15.46
N ILE A 140 -1.44 6.51 14.57
CA ILE A 140 -1.83 6.14 13.22
C ILE A 140 -2.71 4.88 13.28
N THR A 141 -3.86 4.92 12.62
CA THR A 141 -4.83 3.82 12.58
C THR A 141 -5.08 3.29 11.16
N GLU A 142 -4.52 3.94 10.15
CA GLU A 142 -4.64 3.57 8.74
C GLU A 142 -3.26 3.21 8.20
N PHE A 143 -3.13 2.00 7.65
CA PHE A 143 -1.86 1.49 7.16
C PHE A 143 -1.96 1.09 5.70
N HIS A 144 -0.96 1.48 4.92
CA HIS A 144 -0.77 1.16 3.51
C HIS A 144 0.55 0.42 3.34
N PHE A 145 0.47 -0.82 2.85
CA PHE A 145 1.62 -1.69 2.71
C PHE A 145 2.02 -1.86 1.26
N SER A 146 3.33 -1.94 1.03
CA SER A 146 3.91 -2.39 -0.24
C SER A 146 5.07 -3.35 0.00
N GLY A 147 5.34 -4.23 -0.96
CA GLY A 147 6.37 -5.27 -0.86
C GLY A 147 5.80 -6.65 -0.52
N GLN A 148 6.66 -7.58 -0.11
CA GLN A 148 6.30 -8.99 0.01
C GLN A 148 5.46 -9.30 1.26
N PHE A 149 4.44 -10.15 1.13
CA PHE A 149 3.53 -10.54 2.23
C PHE A 149 4.26 -11.13 3.44
N GLU A 150 5.30 -11.95 3.21
CA GLU A 150 6.08 -12.58 4.28
C GLU A 150 6.62 -11.55 5.30
N LYS A 151 6.87 -10.32 4.87
CA LYS A 151 7.42 -9.26 5.74
C LYS A 151 6.44 -8.76 6.79
N LEU A 152 5.12 -8.97 6.61
CA LEU A 152 4.10 -8.58 7.58
C LEU A 152 4.15 -9.42 8.86
N GLY A 153 4.79 -10.59 8.83
CA GLY A 153 4.83 -11.49 9.99
C GLY A 153 3.46 -12.07 10.36
N ILE A 154 2.53 -12.14 9.40
CA ILE A 154 1.24 -12.82 9.55
C ILE A 154 1.46 -14.31 9.24
N ALA A 155 0.99 -15.18 10.14
CA ALA A 155 1.10 -16.63 9.97
C ALA A 155 0.39 -17.10 8.70
N THR A 156 1.02 -18.03 7.98
CA THR A 156 0.52 -18.57 6.71
C THR A 156 -0.04 -19.99 6.83
N ASP A 157 0.29 -20.68 7.91
CA ASP A 157 -0.05 -22.08 8.22
C ASP A 157 -0.95 -22.19 9.46
N ALA A 158 -1.65 -21.11 9.80
CA ALA A 158 -2.50 -21.04 10.98
C ALA A 158 -3.59 -22.12 11.00
N SER A 159 -3.73 -22.78 12.15
CA SER A 159 -4.70 -23.85 12.35
C SER A 159 -5.67 -23.49 13.48
N PRO A 160 -6.94 -23.92 13.43
CA PRO A 160 -7.84 -23.78 14.58
C PRO A 160 -7.35 -24.51 15.84
N MET A 161 -6.35 -25.40 15.70
CA MET A 161 -5.76 -26.18 16.79
C MET A 161 -4.51 -25.54 17.39
N ASP A 162 -3.99 -24.47 16.78
CA ASP A 162 -2.77 -23.81 17.22
C ASP A 162 -2.98 -22.32 17.50
N SER A 163 -1.93 -21.71 18.04
CA SER A 163 -1.91 -20.29 18.37
C SER A 163 -0.94 -19.53 17.47
N SER A 164 -0.58 -20.04 16.29
CA SER A 164 0.43 -19.41 15.41
C SER A 164 -0.06 -18.09 14.83
N TRP A 165 -1.36 -17.94 14.63
CA TRP A 165 -1.98 -16.70 14.14
C TRP A 165 -1.96 -15.53 15.15
N ILE A 166 -1.64 -15.77 16.43
CA ILE A 166 -1.66 -14.71 17.45
C ILE A 166 -0.51 -13.71 17.33
N ASP A 167 0.52 -14.03 16.52
CA ASP A 167 1.69 -13.18 16.35
C ASP A 167 1.47 -12.03 15.35
N ASN A 168 0.26 -11.92 14.77
CA ASN A 168 -0.13 -10.81 13.90
C ASN A 168 0.10 -9.45 14.60
N PRO A 169 0.85 -8.51 13.96
CA PRO A 169 1.25 -7.25 14.59
C PRO A 169 0.10 -6.29 14.93
N PHE A 170 -1.09 -6.52 14.38
CA PHE A 170 -2.26 -5.66 14.59
C PHE A 170 -3.22 -6.16 15.68
N ILE A 171 -2.99 -7.35 16.25
CA ILE A 171 -3.87 -7.89 17.28
C ILE A 171 -3.88 -6.98 18.51
N PHE A 172 -5.09 -6.68 18.99
CA PHE A 172 -5.41 -5.78 20.11
C PHE A 172 -5.02 -4.31 19.91
N THR A 173 -4.82 -3.88 18.67
CA THR A 173 -4.55 -2.49 18.30
C THR A 173 -5.86 -1.75 17.91
N ASP A 174 -5.78 -0.43 17.77
CA ASP A 174 -6.89 0.40 17.26
C ASP A 174 -6.82 0.59 15.74
N VAL A 175 -6.21 -0.34 14.99
CA VAL A 175 -6.18 -0.27 13.52
C VAL A 175 -7.60 -0.22 12.95
N GLU A 176 -7.82 0.72 12.03
CA GLU A 176 -9.09 0.95 11.34
C GLU A 176 -9.04 0.48 9.89
N VAL A 177 -7.93 0.75 9.19
CA VAL A 177 -7.76 0.41 7.77
C VAL A 177 -6.46 -0.34 7.57
N ILE A 178 -6.54 -1.46 6.85
CA ILE A 178 -5.39 -2.22 6.39
C ILE A 178 -5.46 -2.31 4.86
N ASP A 179 -4.65 -1.49 4.19
CA ASP A 179 -4.50 -1.48 2.75
C ASP A 179 -3.30 -2.34 2.33
N LEU A 180 -3.61 -3.50 1.73
CA LEU A 180 -2.65 -4.47 1.19
C LEU A 180 -2.58 -4.41 -0.35
N SER A 181 -3.13 -3.36 -0.98
CA SER A 181 -3.26 -3.26 -2.43
C SER A 181 -1.95 -3.27 -3.23
N ASN A 182 -0.82 -3.01 -2.58
CA ASN A 182 0.52 -3.10 -3.18
C ASN A 182 1.38 -4.22 -2.56
N VAL A 183 0.76 -5.14 -1.82
CA VAL A 183 1.44 -6.31 -1.25
C VAL A 183 1.51 -7.42 -2.28
N THR A 184 2.68 -8.04 -2.39
CA THR A 184 2.98 -9.08 -3.38
C THR A 184 3.36 -10.41 -2.74
N GLU A 185 3.49 -11.47 -3.55
CA GLU A 185 3.99 -12.79 -3.12
C GLU A 185 3.12 -13.44 -2.05
N TRP A 186 1.82 -13.49 -2.32
CA TRP A 186 0.83 -14.08 -1.43
C TRP A 186 1.08 -15.57 -1.20
N PRO A 187 0.90 -16.05 0.04
CA PRO A 187 1.10 -17.46 0.39
C PRO A 187 -0.05 -18.32 -0.14
N GLU A 188 0.18 -19.62 -0.15
CA GLU A 188 -0.87 -20.60 -0.41
C GLU A 188 -1.87 -20.64 0.76
N VAL A 189 -3.16 -20.80 0.47
CA VAL A 189 -4.21 -20.69 1.48
C VAL A 189 -5.24 -21.81 1.44
N ASP A 190 -5.69 -22.18 2.63
CA ASP A 190 -6.90 -22.97 2.86
C ASP A 190 -8.14 -22.11 2.56
N VAL A 191 -9.00 -22.58 1.67
CA VAL A 191 -10.28 -21.92 1.35
C VAL A 191 -11.51 -22.75 1.74
N ASP A 192 -11.39 -24.06 1.91
CA ASP A 192 -12.54 -24.94 2.13
C ASP A 192 -12.72 -25.33 3.61
N GLY A 193 -11.68 -25.15 4.42
CA GLY A 193 -11.60 -25.50 5.83
C GLY A 193 -11.49 -27.01 6.07
N ILE A 194 -11.16 -27.77 5.02
CA ILE A 194 -11.01 -29.22 5.10
C ILE A 194 -9.58 -29.54 5.52
N LEU A 195 -9.50 -30.25 6.66
CA LEU A 195 -8.24 -30.77 7.16
C LEU A 195 -7.96 -32.15 6.56
N ASP A 196 -6.71 -32.38 6.18
CA ASP A 196 -6.22 -33.67 5.71
C ASP A 196 -6.13 -34.71 6.85
N SER A 197 -5.64 -35.91 6.54
CA SER A 197 -5.49 -36.97 7.54
C SER A 197 -4.51 -36.66 8.67
N GLU A 198 -3.64 -35.67 8.48
CA GLU A 198 -2.68 -35.17 9.45
C GLU A 198 -3.17 -33.91 10.18
N TRP A 199 -4.44 -33.51 9.96
CA TRP A 199 -5.08 -32.31 10.51
C TRP A 199 -4.46 -31.00 10.02
N GLN A 200 -3.83 -31.02 8.84
CA GLN A 200 -3.31 -29.84 8.15
C GLN A 200 -4.31 -29.39 7.10
N SER A 201 -4.38 -28.09 6.84
CA SER A 201 -5.21 -27.55 5.76
C SER A 201 -4.76 -28.07 4.39
N SER A 202 -5.70 -28.49 3.55
CA SER A 202 -5.41 -28.71 2.14
C SER A 202 -5.29 -27.36 1.44
N THR A 203 -4.18 -27.14 0.76
CA THR A 203 -3.97 -25.96 -0.08
C THR A 203 -3.88 -26.44 -1.52
N ASP A 204 -4.86 -26.08 -2.34
CA ASP A 204 -5.01 -26.59 -3.71
C ASP A 204 -4.25 -25.71 -4.74
N GLY A 205 -3.13 -25.10 -4.36
CA GLY A 205 -2.39 -24.14 -5.20
C GLY A 205 -3.10 -22.79 -5.35
N VAL A 206 -3.91 -22.41 -4.37
CA VAL A 206 -4.64 -21.14 -4.32
C VAL A 206 -3.86 -20.15 -3.46
N TYR A 207 -3.64 -18.93 -3.95
CA TYR A 207 -2.82 -17.93 -3.26
C TYR A 207 -3.66 -16.73 -2.81
N GLY A 208 -3.50 -16.28 -1.56
CA GLY A 208 -4.32 -15.19 -1.04
C GLY A 208 -4.16 -14.92 0.44
N LEU A 209 -5.17 -14.30 1.04
CA LEU A 209 -5.17 -13.94 2.46
C LEU A 209 -5.25 -15.21 3.33
N PRO A 210 -4.27 -15.50 4.20
CA PRO A 210 -4.26 -16.73 5.00
C PRO A 210 -5.48 -16.92 5.89
N ALA A 211 -5.75 -18.19 6.20
CA ALA A 211 -6.74 -18.54 7.21
C ALA A 211 -6.41 -17.86 8.55
N PHE A 212 -7.45 -17.40 9.26
CA PHE A 212 -7.34 -16.68 10.53
C PHE A 212 -6.52 -15.37 10.53
N ALA A 213 -6.02 -14.88 9.38
CA ALA A 213 -5.11 -13.74 9.30
C ALA A 213 -5.58 -12.53 10.13
N PHE A 214 -6.85 -12.17 10.00
CA PHE A 214 -7.52 -11.11 10.74
C PHE A 214 -8.75 -11.65 11.50
N SER A 215 -8.62 -12.83 12.13
CA SER A 215 -9.66 -13.41 12.98
C SER A 215 -9.95 -12.52 14.19
N GLY A 216 -11.19 -12.08 14.32
CA GLY A 216 -11.73 -11.03 15.19
C GLY A 216 -12.02 -11.42 16.65
N LEU A 217 -11.85 -12.68 17.04
CA LEU A 217 -11.98 -13.13 18.43
C LEU A 217 -10.82 -14.02 18.86
N LEU A 218 -10.25 -13.71 20.02
CA LEU A 218 -9.30 -14.56 20.74
C LEU A 218 -9.72 -14.62 22.21
N ASP A 219 -10.01 -15.82 22.72
CA ASP A 219 -10.41 -16.05 24.12
C ASP A 219 -11.54 -15.13 24.62
N GLY A 220 -12.52 -14.85 23.76
CA GLY A 220 -13.68 -14.00 24.08
C GLY A 220 -13.39 -12.49 24.06
N ARG A 221 -12.19 -12.08 23.62
CA ARG A 221 -11.80 -10.69 23.44
C ARG A 221 -11.69 -10.36 21.94
N SER A 222 -12.18 -9.19 21.54
CA SER A 222 -12.00 -8.71 20.18
C SER A 222 -10.53 -8.43 19.91
N THR A 223 -10.00 -9.01 18.84
CA THR A 223 -8.61 -8.83 18.37
C THR A 223 -8.47 -7.57 17.52
N PHE A 224 -9.46 -7.25 16.69
CA PHE A 224 -9.47 -6.04 15.85
C PHE A 224 -10.68 -5.16 16.18
N PRO A 225 -10.65 -4.43 17.31
CA PRO A 225 -11.82 -3.72 17.84
C PRO A 225 -12.26 -2.50 17.02
N GLN A 226 -11.45 -2.01 16.09
CA GLN A 226 -11.71 -0.83 15.25
C GLN A 226 -11.66 -1.10 13.74
N LEU A 227 -11.29 -2.32 13.32
CA LEU A 227 -11.07 -2.63 11.92
C LEU A 227 -12.37 -2.45 11.12
N ARG A 228 -12.35 -1.49 10.19
CA ARG A 228 -13.49 -1.10 9.35
C ARG A 228 -13.30 -1.42 7.89
N GLU A 229 -12.05 -1.51 7.41
CA GLU A 229 -11.78 -1.75 6.00
C GLU A 229 -10.51 -2.57 5.78
N ILE A 230 -10.58 -3.49 4.80
CA ILE A 230 -9.42 -4.18 4.24
C ILE A 230 -9.44 -4.08 2.73
N ILE A 231 -8.28 -3.82 2.14
CA ILE A 231 -8.08 -3.73 0.70
C ILE A 231 -7.07 -4.80 0.28
N LEU A 232 -7.48 -5.69 -0.61
CA LEU A 232 -6.63 -6.73 -1.21
C LEU A 232 -6.24 -6.34 -2.65
N PRO A 233 -5.08 -6.79 -3.15
CA PRO A 233 -4.63 -6.52 -4.51
C PRO A 233 -5.34 -7.44 -5.53
N GLU A 234 -5.20 -7.11 -6.82
CA GLU A 234 -5.72 -7.94 -7.92
C GLU A 234 -5.04 -9.32 -8.00
N GLU A 235 -3.82 -9.47 -7.46
CA GLU A 235 -3.12 -10.76 -7.45
C GLU A 235 -3.54 -11.70 -6.30
N ALA A 236 -4.26 -11.21 -5.29
CA ALA A 236 -4.78 -12.07 -4.23
C ALA A 236 -6.01 -12.83 -4.74
N GLU A 237 -5.86 -14.14 -4.96
CA GLU A 237 -6.89 -14.98 -5.57
C GLU A 237 -7.95 -15.45 -4.57
N ALA A 238 -7.68 -15.35 -3.27
CA ALA A 238 -8.56 -15.91 -2.25
C ALA A 238 -8.60 -15.12 -0.95
N ILE A 239 -9.73 -15.25 -0.26
CA ILE A 239 -9.86 -14.98 1.17
C ILE A 239 -9.91 -16.33 1.86
N GLY A 240 -8.91 -16.65 2.68
CA GLY A 240 -8.80 -17.94 3.35
C GLY A 240 -9.90 -18.20 4.38
N SER A 241 -10.01 -19.46 4.78
CA SER A 241 -10.96 -19.93 5.78
C SER A 241 -10.85 -19.13 7.08
N GLN A 242 -11.96 -18.57 7.55
CA GLN A 242 -12.04 -17.75 8.76
C GLN A 242 -11.08 -16.54 8.81
N ALA A 243 -10.53 -16.11 7.66
CA ALA A 243 -9.53 -15.05 7.60
C ALA A 243 -9.99 -13.72 8.20
N LEU A 244 -11.28 -13.41 8.12
CA LEU A 244 -11.89 -12.16 8.60
C LEU A 244 -13.01 -12.42 9.60
N TRP A 245 -13.03 -13.59 10.20
CA TRP A 245 -14.11 -14.05 11.06
C TRP A 245 -14.31 -13.13 12.26
N ASN A 246 -15.55 -12.77 12.58
CA ASN A 246 -15.97 -12.02 13.76
C ASN A 246 -15.35 -10.62 13.93
N ASN A 247 -15.32 -9.84 12.86
CA ASN A 247 -14.97 -8.41 12.89
C ASN A 247 -16.24 -7.53 12.84
N PRO A 248 -16.87 -7.21 13.99
CA PRO A 248 -18.19 -6.58 14.01
C PRO A 248 -18.23 -5.13 13.51
N LYS A 249 -17.06 -4.49 13.33
CA LYS A 249 -16.95 -3.14 12.75
C LYS A 249 -16.47 -3.12 11.31
N LEU A 250 -16.15 -4.27 10.71
CA LEU A 250 -15.73 -4.34 9.33
C LEU A 250 -16.89 -3.93 8.44
N GLU A 251 -16.77 -2.80 7.74
CA GLU A 251 -17.82 -2.19 6.91
C GLU A 251 -17.65 -2.56 5.43
N SER A 252 -16.40 -2.71 4.98
CA SER A 252 -16.01 -2.89 3.58
C SER A 252 -14.82 -3.85 3.44
N VAL A 253 -14.86 -4.67 2.39
CA VAL A 253 -13.71 -5.46 1.92
C VAL A 253 -13.60 -5.28 0.41
N ILE A 254 -12.46 -4.78 -0.05
CA ILE A 254 -12.19 -4.56 -1.48
C ILE A 254 -11.26 -5.68 -1.96
N CYS A 255 -11.74 -6.52 -2.88
CA CYS A 255 -11.00 -7.71 -3.32
C CYS A 255 -11.18 -8.00 -4.83
N PRO A 256 -10.61 -7.15 -5.71
CA PRO A 256 -10.87 -7.18 -7.15
C PRO A 256 -10.40 -8.47 -7.84
N GLY A 257 -9.41 -9.17 -7.27
CA GLY A 257 -8.82 -10.40 -7.84
C GLY A 257 -9.36 -11.70 -7.26
N VAL A 258 -10.20 -11.64 -6.22
CA VAL A 258 -10.59 -12.83 -5.45
C VAL A 258 -11.53 -13.71 -6.26
N LYS A 259 -11.09 -14.95 -6.49
CA LYS A 259 -11.81 -16.05 -7.15
C LYS A 259 -12.48 -16.98 -6.14
N TYR A 260 -11.86 -17.17 -4.97
CA TYR A 260 -12.29 -18.09 -3.93
C TYR A 260 -12.60 -17.36 -2.62
N VAL A 261 -13.87 -17.40 -2.20
CA VAL A 261 -14.32 -16.80 -0.94
C VAL A 261 -14.46 -17.89 0.10
N GLY A 262 -13.51 -17.94 1.05
CA GLY A 262 -13.28 -19.09 1.91
C GLY A 262 -14.36 -19.39 2.97
N ASN A 263 -14.24 -20.59 3.54
CA ASN A 263 -15.14 -21.13 4.55
C ASN A 263 -15.22 -20.18 5.75
N GLN A 264 -16.44 -19.76 6.10
CA GLN A 264 -16.70 -18.92 7.27
C GLN A 264 -15.85 -17.63 7.32
N CYS A 265 -15.36 -17.14 6.17
CA CYS A 265 -14.32 -16.12 6.16
C CYS A 265 -14.79 -14.78 6.75
N LEU A 266 -16.07 -14.41 6.64
CA LEU A 266 -16.63 -13.13 7.09
C LEU A 266 -17.76 -13.28 8.12
N ILE A 267 -17.88 -14.42 8.80
CA ILE A 267 -18.97 -14.65 9.74
C ILE A 267 -18.99 -13.60 10.86
N PHE A 268 -20.17 -13.18 11.31
CA PHE A 268 -20.35 -12.19 12.38
C PHE A 268 -19.73 -10.80 12.09
N CYS A 269 -19.44 -10.50 10.82
CA CYS A 269 -19.09 -9.15 10.39
C CYS A 269 -20.37 -8.32 10.17
N GLY A 270 -21.11 -8.06 11.25
CA GLY A 270 -22.46 -7.47 11.17
C GLY A 270 -22.55 -6.06 10.60
N ALA A 271 -21.44 -5.31 10.56
CA ALA A 271 -21.36 -4.00 9.90
C ALA A 271 -21.06 -4.08 8.39
N LEU A 272 -20.66 -5.26 7.89
CA LEU A 272 -20.22 -5.43 6.51
C LEU A 272 -21.39 -5.22 5.58
N SER A 273 -21.37 -4.12 4.83
CA SER A 273 -22.46 -3.72 3.95
C SER A 273 -22.08 -3.77 2.47
N SER A 274 -20.78 -3.83 2.17
CA SER A 274 -20.22 -3.87 0.83
C SER A 274 -19.04 -4.83 0.75
N ILE A 275 -18.99 -5.61 -0.32
CA ILE A 275 -17.82 -6.41 -0.72
C ILE A 275 -17.80 -6.53 -2.24
N ASP A 276 -16.65 -6.26 -2.85
CA ASP A 276 -16.47 -6.30 -4.31
C ASP A 276 -15.91 -7.66 -4.74
N LEU A 277 -16.72 -8.47 -5.44
CA LEU A 277 -16.35 -9.82 -5.90
C LEU A 277 -16.55 -10.02 -7.41
N PRO A 278 -15.93 -9.18 -8.26
CA PRO A 278 -16.13 -9.26 -9.72
C PRO A 278 -15.58 -10.55 -10.35
N GLU A 279 -14.56 -11.15 -9.71
CA GLU A 279 -13.84 -12.33 -10.22
C GLU A 279 -14.20 -13.63 -9.49
N ALA A 280 -15.07 -13.57 -8.47
CA ALA A 280 -15.40 -14.75 -7.67
C ALA A 280 -16.08 -15.84 -8.51
N THR A 281 -15.53 -17.05 -8.46
CA THR A 281 -16.09 -18.25 -9.11
C THR A 281 -16.68 -19.22 -8.10
N THR A 282 -16.14 -19.24 -6.88
CA THR A 282 -16.50 -20.21 -5.83
C THR A 282 -16.70 -19.49 -4.50
N ILE A 283 -17.82 -19.78 -3.83
CA ILE A 283 -18.11 -19.28 -2.49
C ILE A 283 -18.36 -20.46 -1.55
N TYR A 284 -17.54 -20.55 -0.51
CA TYR A 284 -17.56 -21.64 0.46
C TYR A 284 -18.56 -21.40 1.61
N THR A 285 -18.74 -22.47 2.38
CA THR A 285 -19.76 -22.61 3.40
C THR A 285 -19.78 -21.44 4.39
N TYR A 286 -20.97 -20.90 4.64
CA TYR A 286 -21.22 -19.80 5.60
C TYR A 286 -20.35 -18.54 5.40
N ALA A 287 -19.79 -18.31 4.21
CA ALA A 287 -18.85 -17.20 3.98
C ALA A 287 -19.34 -15.84 4.51
N PHE A 288 -20.63 -15.54 4.39
CA PHE A 288 -21.23 -14.26 4.79
C PHE A 288 -22.22 -14.37 5.95
N GLN A 289 -22.24 -15.46 6.72
CA GLN A 289 -23.24 -15.63 7.78
C GLN A 289 -23.20 -14.47 8.80
N GLU A 290 -24.37 -13.96 9.18
CA GLU A 290 -24.52 -12.83 10.11
C GLU A 290 -23.72 -11.57 9.70
N THR A 291 -23.67 -11.29 8.39
CA THR A 291 -23.17 -10.01 7.85
C THR A 291 -24.31 -9.00 7.65
N GLY A 292 -23.95 -7.72 7.47
CA GLY A 292 -24.89 -6.63 7.17
C GLY A 292 -25.25 -6.48 5.69
N ILE A 293 -24.86 -7.42 4.83
CA ILE A 293 -25.00 -7.30 3.36
C ILE A 293 -26.48 -7.32 2.98
N THR A 294 -26.90 -6.29 2.24
CA THR A 294 -28.30 -6.13 1.78
C THR A 294 -28.47 -6.39 0.28
N SER A 295 -27.40 -6.25 -0.50
CA SER A 295 -27.37 -6.52 -1.94
C SER A 295 -25.96 -6.97 -2.33
N ILE A 296 -25.85 -7.98 -3.19
CA ILE A 296 -24.56 -8.46 -3.71
C ILE A 296 -24.69 -8.93 -5.15
N SER A 297 -23.66 -8.64 -5.96
CA SER A 297 -23.54 -9.09 -7.34
C SER A 297 -22.36 -10.04 -7.47
N LEU A 298 -22.62 -11.21 -8.06
CA LEU A 298 -21.69 -12.33 -8.17
C LEU A 298 -21.67 -12.86 -9.61
N PRO A 299 -21.11 -12.08 -10.55
CA PRO A 299 -21.32 -12.29 -11.98
C PRO A 299 -20.60 -13.51 -12.57
N LYS A 300 -19.63 -14.09 -11.85
CA LYS A 300 -18.83 -15.24 -12.31
C LYS A 300 -18.96 -16.48 -11.43
N VAL A 301 -19.78 -16.42 -10.37
CA VAL A 301 -19.92 -17.53 -9.43
C VAL A 301 -20.66 -18.68 -10.10
N VAL A 302 -20.05 -19.85 -10.09
CA VAL A 302 -20.61 -21.11 -10.63
C VAL A 302 -20.55 -22.25 -9.62
N GLU A 303 -19.91 -22.06 -8.46
CA GLU A 303 -19.83 -23.05 -7.40
C GLU A 303 -20.22 -22.43 -6.06
N ILE A 304 -21.26 -22.99 -5.44
CA ILE A 304 -21.95 -22.42 -4.28
C ILE A 304 -22.08 -23.49 -3.20
N HIS A 305 -21.59 -23.18 -2.01
CA HIS A 305 -21.77 -24.01 -0.82
C HIS A 305 -22.95 -23.53 0.02
N TYR A 306 -23.34 -24.33 1.01
CA TYR A 306 -24.54 -24.07 1.80
C TYR A 306 -24.36 -22.97 2.85
N GLY A 307 -25.48 -22.34 3.23
CA GLY A 307 -25.55 -21.39 4.34
C GLY A 307 -24.89 -20.03 4.09
N LEU A 308 -24.58 -19.68 2.83
CA LEU A 308 -23.77 -18.50 2.50
C LEU A 308 -24.20 -17.22 3.21
N PHE A 309 -25.50 -16.95 3.21
CA PHE A 309 -26.10 -15.71 3.71
C PHE A 309 -26.96 -15.93 4.95
N ASN A 310 -26.72 -17.01 5.70
CA ASN A 310 -27.47 -17.35 6.91
C ASN A 310 -27.57 -16.11 7.82
N LYS A 311 -28.80 -15.72 8.18
CA LYS A 311 -29.10 -14.52 8.99
C LYS A 311 -28.50 -13.21 8.43
N CYS A 312 -28.54 -13.04 7.11
CA CYS A 312 -28.23 -11.76 6.48
C CYS A 312 -29.52 -11.01 6.13
N PRO A 313 -29.52 -9.67 6.16
CA PRO A 313 -30.65 -8.84 5.73
C PRO A 313 -30.71 -8.70 4.19
N LEU A 314 -30.34 -9.75 3.44
CA LEU A 314 -30.21 -9.73 1.98
C LEU A 314 -31.56 -9.48 1.32
N THR A 315 -31.64 -8.46 0.48
CA THR A 315 -32.85 -8.09 -0.28
C THR A 315 -32.70 -8.31 -1.78
N ARG A 316 -31.46 -8.44 -2.27
CA ARG A 316 -31.15 -8.66 -3.68
C ARG A 316 -29.88 -9.49 -3.85
N LEU A 317 -29.93 -10.49 -4.72
CA LEU A 317 -28.81 -11.34 -5.09
C LEU A 317 -28.73 -11.46 -6.61
N GLU A 318 -27.60 -11.10 -7.20
CA GLU A 318 -27.34 -11.35 -8.62
C GLU A 318 -26.36 -12.51 -8.81
N LEU A 319 -26.82 -13.59 -9.45
CA LEU A 319 -26.04 -14.76 -9.86
C LEU A 319 -26.13 -14.88 -11.39
N THR A 320 -25.40 -14.01 -12.09
CA THR A 320 -25.53 -13.82 -13.55
C THR A 320 -24.53 -14.61 -14.39
N ALA A 321 -23.74 -15.50 -13.77
CA ALA A 321 -22.84 -16.38 -14.50
C ALA A 321 -23.61 -17.27 -15.49
N SER A 322 -23.08 -17.39 -16.69
CA SER A 322 -23.63 -18.28 -17.72
C SER A 322 -23.24 -19.74 -17.44
N GLY A 323 -24.09 -20.67 -17.85
CA GLY A 323 -23.87 -22.10 -17.75
C GLY A 323 -24.31 -22.67 -16.41
N ASP A 324 -23.87 -23.90 -16.19
CA ASP A 324 -24.27 -24.71 -15.03
C ASP A 324 -23.63 -24.19 -13.73
N PHE A 325 -24.38 -24.33 -12.65
CA PHE A 325 -23.91 -24.10 -11.29
C PHE A 325 -23.79 -25.44 -10.57
N THR A 326 -22.72 -25.60 -9.81
CA THR A 326 -22.57 -26.67 -8.83
C THR A 326 -23.04 -26.14 -7.48
N ILE A 327 -24.02 -26.82 -6.88
CA ILE A 327 -24.54 -26.47 -5.57
C ILE A 327 -24.25 -27.61 -4.61
N HIS A 328 -23.52 -27.28 -3.54
CA HIS A 328 -23.15 -28.23 -2.49
C HIS A 328 -24.11 -28.10 -1.32
N GLU A 329 -24.84 -29.17 -1.03
CA GLU A 329 -25.73 -29.25 0.12
C GLU A 329 -24.96 -29.56 1.41
N HIS A 330 -25.62 -29.28 2.55
CA HIS A 330 -25.09 -29.66 3.86
C HIS A 330 -24.80 -31.18 3.92
N PRO A 331 -23.64 -31.63 4.43
CA PRO A 331 -23.27 -33.06 4.46
C PRO A 331 -24.30 -33.96 5.15
N PHE A 332 -25.06 -33.40 6.09
CA PHE A 332 -26.10 -34.10 6.85
C PHE A 332 -27.52 -33.82 6.35
N ALA A 333 -27.70 -33.16 5.20
CA ALA A 333 -29.02 -32.83 4.64
C ALA A 333 -29.89 -34.07 4.43
N SER A 334 -29.28 -35.17 3.96
CA SER A 334 -29.94 -36.47 3.80
C SER A 334 -30.47 -37.09 5.10
N MET A 335 -29.95 -36.66 6.25
CA MET A 335 -30.40 -37.07 7.58
C MET A 335 -31.44 -36.10 8.17
N GLY A 336 -31.88 -35.09 7.41
CA GLY A 336 -32.79 -34.04 7.85
C GLY A 336 -32.11 -32.98 8.73
N PHE A 337 -30.78 -32.88 8.70
CA PHE A 337 -30.01 -31.87 9.43
C PHE A 337 -29.30 -30.92 8.46
N GLY A 338 -29.26 -29.64 8.80
CA GLY A 338 -28.52 -28.64 8.04
C GLY A 338 -29.40 -27.51 7.54
N GLU A 339 -28.76 -26.37 7.30
CA GLU A 339 -29.41 -25.19 6.73
C GLU A 339 -29.52 -25.34 5.20
N PRO A 340 -30.55 -24.75 4.57
CA PRO A 340 -30.64 -24.72 3.12
C PRO A 340 -29.46 -23.94 2.52
N VAL A 341 -29.24 -24.12 1.22
CA VAL A 341 -28.16 -23.44 0.49
C VAL A 341 -28.28 -21.92 0.65
N PHE A 342 -29.51 -21.43 0.52
CA PHE A 342 -29.88 -20.05 0.79
C PHE A 342 -30.83 -19.99 1.99
N ASP A 343 -30.38 -19.33 3.05
CA ASP A 343 -31.14 -19.02 4.25
C ASP A 343 -30.81 -17.57 4.60
N PHE A 344 -31.78 -16.67 4.68
CA PHE A 344 -31.55 -15.25 5.01
C PHE A 344 -32.74 -14.69 5.80
N ASP A 345 -32.54 -13.58 6.52
CA ASP A 345 -33.55 -13.06 7.47
C ASP A 345 -34.78 -12.47 6.77
N THR A 346 -34.67 -12.14 5.49
CA THR A 346 -35.76 -11.52 4.74
C THR A 346 -36.66 -12.59 4.11
N PRO A 347 -37.99 -12.46 4.24
CA PRO A 347 -38.93 -13.47 3.70
C PRO A 347 -39.03 -13.45 2.16
N SER A 348 -38.36 -12.52 1.47
CA SER A 348 -38.45 -12.33 0.02
C SER A 348 -37.26 -11.54 -0.50
N CYS A 349 -36.25 -12.23 -1.03
CA CYS A 349 -35.13 -11.63 -1.76
C CYS A 349 -35.42 -11.61 -3.27
N GLU A 350 -35.01 -10.55 -3.97
CA GLU A 350 -34.98 -10.52 -5.44
C GLU A 350 -33.75 -11.29 -5.94
N LEU A 351 -33.97 -12.29 -6.78
CA LEU A 351 -32.91 -13.05 -7.42
C LEU A 351 -32.79 -12.63 -8.89
N VAL A 352 -31.58 -12.29 -9.32
CA VAL A 352 -31.26 -12.07 -10.73
C VAL A 352 -30.42 -13.24 -11.21
N LEU A 353 -30.86 -13.91 -12.27
CA LEU A 353 -30.19 -15.04 -12.90
C LEU A 353 -29.85 -14.72 -14.34
N ASN A 354 -28.91 -15.46 -14.92
CA ASN A 354 -28.70 -15.46 -16.36
C ASN A 354 -29.92 -16.03 -17.11
N ALA A 355 -30.21 -15.52 -18.31
CA ALA A 355 -31.29 -15.99 -19.18
C ALA A 355 -31.29 -17.50 -19.45
N ASP A 356 -30.12 -18.16 -19.41
CA ASP A 356 -30.01 -19.61 -19.58
C ASP A 356 -30.59 -20.46 -18.45
N LYS A 357 -30.97 -19.85 -17.32
CA LYS A 357 -31.66 -20.49 -16.19
C LYS A 357 -33.18 -20.29 -16.21
N HIS A 358 -33.72 -19.61 -17.22
CA HIS A 358 -35.15 -19.35 -17.33
C HIS A 358 -35.97 -20.65 -17.38
N TYR A 359 -37.06 -20.73 -16.62
CA TYR A 359 -37.87 -21.94 -16.43
C TYR A 359 -38.55 -22.48 -17.72
N GLU A 360 -38.80 -21.63 -18.72
CA GLU A 360 -39.40 -22.04 -20.01
C GLU A 360 -38.40 -22.24 -21.15
N SER A 361 -37.27 -21.53 -21.13
CA SER A 361 -36.40 -21.36 -22.30
C SER A 361 -34.93 -21.64 -22.02
N GLY A 362 -34.55 -21.70 -20.75
CA GLY A 362 -33.20 -22.01 -20.30
C GLY A 362 -32.83 -23.48 -20.51
N SER A 363 -31.54 -23.74 -20.45
CA SER A 363 -30.97 -25.08 -20.53
C SER A 363 -29.89 -25.36 -19.49
N ALA A 364 -29.48 -24.34 -18.72
CA ALA A 364 -28.47 -24.48 -17.67
C ALA A 364 -29.08 -25.07 -16.39
N PHE A 365 -28.29 -25.85 -15.66
CA PHE A 365 -28.64 -26.42 -14.37
C PHE A 365 -28.05 -25.62 -13.21
N PRO A 366 -28.76 -25.43 -12.09
CA PRO A 366 -30.18 -25.69 -11.92
C PRO A 366 -30.99 -24.64 -12.67
N GLN A 367 -32.05 -25.11 -13.34
CA GLN A 367 -33.03 -24.26 -13.99
C GLN A 367 -34.03 -23.74 -12.95
N ALA A 368 -34.56 -22.54 -13.13
CA ALA A 368 -35.67 -22.06 -12.31
C ALA A 368 -36.89 -22.99 -12.49
N GLY A 369 -37.59 -23.28 -11.39
CA GLY A 369 -38.83 -24.05 -11.41
C GLY A 369 -40.04 -23.17 -11.74
N SER A 370 -39.97 -21.87 -11.48
CA SER A 370 -41.02 -20.89 -11.75
C SER A 370 -40.46 -19.46 -11.77
N THR A 371 -41.35 -18.46 -11.77
CA THR A 371 -41.00 -17.04 -11.59
C THR A 371 -40.50 -16.68 -10.18
N THR A 372 -40.59 -17.62 -9.22
CA THR A 372 -40.23 -17.41 -7.81
C THR A 372 -39.50 -18.59 -7.19
N ASN A 373 -39.31 -19.71 -7.88
CA ASN A 373 -38.64 -20.89 -7.33
C ASN A 373 -37.36 -21.22 -8.09
N TRP A 374 -36.25 -21.34 -7.37
CA TRP A 374 -34.95 -21.80 -7.90
C TRP A 374 -34.16 -22.50 -6.80
N CYS A 375 -33.57 -23.65 -7.12
CA CYS A 375 -32.81 -24.51 -6.18
C CYS A 375 -33.59 -24.84 -4.89
N GLU A 376 -34.86 -25.25 -5.01
CA GLU A 376 -35.74 -25.59 -3.87
C GLU A 376 -36.04 -24.42 -2.90
N THR A 377 -35.50 -23.22 -3.17
CA THR A 377 -35.75 -21.98 -2.43
C THR A 377 -36.84 -21.17 -3.11
N GLU A 378 -37.75 -20.62 -2.31
CA GLU A 378 -38.74 -19.63 -2.75
C GLU A 378 -38.17 -18.22 -2.58
N TRP A 379 -38.20 -17.44 -3.66
CA TRP A 379 -37.70 -16.08 -3.79
C TRP A 379 -38.86 -15.09 -3.94
N GLY A 380 -38.62 -13.82 -3.62
CA GLY A 380 -39.64 -12.77 -3.81
C GLY A 380 -39.97 -12.54 -5.29
N SER A 381 -38.94 -12.53 -6.13
CA SER A 381 -39.04 -12.49 -7.59
C SER A 381 -37.76 -13.02 -8.21
N ILE A 382 -37.86 -13.63 -9.40
CA ILE A 382 -36.72 -14.00 -10.22
C ILE A 382 -36.72 -13.18 -11.50
N ILE A 383 -35.62 -12.47 -11.76
CA ILE A 383 -35.34 -11.71 -12.99
C ILE A 383 -34.29 -12.49 -13.79
N PHE A 384 -34.40 -12.43 -15.12
CA PHE A 384 -33.47 -13.08 -16.03
C PHE A 384 -32.81 -12.04 -16.93
N GLU A 385 -31.47 -11.97 -16.91
CA GLU A 385 -30.64 -11.03 -17.68
C GLU A 385 -29.81 -11.69 -18.79
#